data_AF-A0A841IYS0-F1
#
_entry.id   AF-A0A841IYS0-F1
#
_cell.length_a   1.000
_cell.length_b   1.000
_cell.length_c   1.000
_cell.angle_alpha   90.00
_cell.angle_beta   90.00
_cell.angle_gamma   90.00
#
_symmetry.space_group_name_H-M   'P 1'
#
loop_
_entity.id
_entity.type
_entity.pdbx_description
1 polymer ?
#
loop_
_entity_poly.entity_id
_entity_poly.type
_entity_poly.pdbx_seq_one_letter_code
_entity_poly.pdbx_strand_id
1 'polypeptide(L)'
;MYAHKAGVSKEVWDTEEKLCIQAGKDAGKNPGVSNPYNPVTQSTAAGAAGASFAAGFMNGILRRKAMYATYYGCLKAHGYVQRNLPEEQYQQYKKLKGAERDTRLYELTSADNTTDPVVPEDEYD
;
A
#
# COMPACT_ATOMS: atom_id res chain seq x y z
N MET A 1 -6.97 7.03 -2.10
CA MET A 1 -7.29 5.77 -1.39
C MET A 1 -6.56 5.72 -0.07
N TYR A 2 -7.12 5.03 0.91
CA TYR A 2 -6.50 4.72 2.20
C TYR A 2 -6.91 3.31 2.65
N ALA A 3 -6.13 2.68 3.53
CA ALA A 3 -6.48 1.40 4.12
C ALA A 3 -7.35 1.61 5.36
N HIS A 4 -8.40 0.81 5.55
CA HIS A 4 -9.37 0.93 6.63
C HIS A 4 -9.58 -0.39 7.36
N LYS A 5 -9.62 -0.34 8.69
CA LYS A 5 -9.99 -1.44 9.60
C LYS A 5 -10.59 -0.83 10.87
N ALA A 6 -11.90 -1.02 11.05
CA ALA A 6 -12.64 -0.42 12.16
C ALA A 6 -12.07 -0.84 13.53
N GLY A 7 -11.94 0.12 14.45
CA GLY A 7 -11.58 -0.11 15.84
C GLY A 7 -10.14 -0.59 16.07
N VAL A 8 -9.24 -0.46 15.08
CA VAL A 8 -7.83 -0.81 15.27
C VAL A 8 -7.16 0.20 16.22
N SER A 9 -6.43 -0.29 17.23
CA SER A 9 -5.69 0.59 18.14
C SER A 9 -4.48 1.21 17.45
N LYS A 10 -4.00 2.34 17.96
CA LYS A 10 -2.85 3.05 17.39
C LYS A 10 -1.58 2.20 17.44
N GLU A 11 -1.39 1.43 18.49
CA GLU A 11 -0.24 0.53 18.65
C GLU A 11 -0.25 -0.60 17.60
N VAL A 12 -1.44 -1.16 17.33
CA VAL A 12 -1.61 -2.19 16.30
C VAL A 12 -1.38 -1.59 14.92
N TRP A 13 -2.01 -0.45 14.62
CA TRP A 13 -1.78 0.27 13.36
C TRP A 13 -0.30 0.59 13.15
N ASP A 14 0.37 1.22 14.11
CA ASP A 14 1.78 1.61 13.99
C ASP A 14 2.70 0.40 13.77
N THR A 15 2.35 -0.75 14.36
CA THR A 15 3.11 -2.00 14.21
C THR A 15 2.90 -2.61 12.84
N GLU A 16 1.65 -2.76 12.41
CA GLU A 16 1.28 -3.31 11.10
C GLU A 16 1.76 -2.40 9.96
N GLU A 17 1.63 -1.08 10.11
CA GLU A 17 2.11 -0.08 9.15
C GLU A 17 3.63 -0.19 8.98
N LYS A 18 4.41 -0.26 10.06
CA LYS A 18 5.87 -0.45 9.99
C LYS A 18 6.25 -1.76 9.29
N LEU A 19 5.56 -2.85 9.63
CA LEU A 19 5.79 -4.16 9.03
C LEU A 19 5.52 -4.12 7.52
N CYS A 20 4.37 -3.57 7.11
CA CYS A 20 3.99 -3.49 5.71
C CYS A 20 4.84 -2.48 4.91
N ILE A 21 5.27 -1.37 5.51
CA ILE A 21 6.24 -0.45 4.89
C ILE A 21 7.56 -1.18 4.62
N GLN A 22 8.03 -1.97 5.57
CA GLN A 22 9.28 -2.71 5.42
C GLN A 22 9.16 -3.78 4.32
N ALA A 23 8.06 -4.54 4.32
CA ALA A 23 7.76 -5.51 3.25
C ALA A 23 7.74 -4.83 1.87
N GLY A 24 7.07 -3.68 1.75
CA GLY A 24 7.04 -2.88 0.53
C GLY A 24 8.42 -2.40 0.09
N LYS A 25 9.25 -1.91 1.02
CA LYS A 25 10.63 -1.48 0.73
C LYS A 25 11.47 -2.65 0.21
N ASP A 26 11.33 -3.83 0.79
CA ASP A 26 12.12 -5.00 0.38
C ASP A 26 11.67 -5.53 -1.00
N ALA A 27 10.37 -5.51 -1.29
CA ALA A 27 9.86 -5.75 -2.64
C ALA A 27 10.33 -4.70 -3.66
N GLY A 28 10.35 -3.42 -3.27
CA GLY A 28 10.85 -2.34 -4.10
C GLY A 28 12.35 -2.41 -4.37
N LYS A 29 13.16 -3.03 -3.50
CA LYS A 29 14.59 -3.27 -3.77
C LYS A 29 14.77 -4.38 -4.80
N ASN A 30 13.99 -5.46 -4.67
CA ASN A 30 14.10 -6.68 -5.47
C ASN A 30 12.75 -7.08 -6.08
N PRO A 31 12.23 -6.32 -7.07
CA PRO A 31 10.89 -6.55 -7.63
C PRO A 31 10.75 -7.87 -8.39
N GLY A 32 11.86 -8.54 -8.76
CA GLY A 32 11.85 -9.85 -9.43
C GLY A 32 11.76 -11.04 -8.48
N VAL A 33 11.76 -10.82 -7.16
CA VAL A 33 11.67 -11.88 -6.15
C VAL A 33 10.22 -12.10 -5.76
N SER A 34 9.81 -13.37 -5.68
CA SER A 34 8.46 -13.76 -5.23
C SER A 34 8.18 -13.16 -3.85
N ASN A 35 7.04 -12.50 -3.69
CA ASN A 35 6.60 -11.90 -2.44
C ASN A 35 5.19 -12.41 -2.11
N PRO A 36 4.93 -12.91 -0.88
CA PRO A 36 3.62 -13.43 -0.49
C PRO A 36 2.50 -12.37 -0.51
N TYR A 37 2.86 -11.08 -0.49
CA TYR A 37 1.93 -9.96 -0.49
C TYR A 37 1.78 -9.29 -1.85
N ASN A 38 2.41 -9.82 -2.91
CA ASN A 38 2.32 -9.25 -4.26
C ASN A 38 2.01 -10.32 -5.32
N PRO A 39 0.77 -10.40 -5.83
CA PRO A 39 0.39 -11.40 -6.84
C PRO A 39 1.10 -11.16 -8.18
N VAL A 40 1.55 -9.93 -8.46
CA VAL A 40 2.29 -9.60 -9.69
C VAL A 40 3.62 -10.34 -9.70
N THR A 41 4.35 -10.39 -8.58
CA THR A 41 5.67 -11.06 -8.50
C THR A 41 5.57 -12.57 -8.34
N GLN A 42 4.47 -13.10 -7.80
CA GLN A 42 4.17 -14.54 -7.85
C GLN A 42 4.06 -15.05 -9.30
N SER A 43 3.57 -14.22 -10.22
CA SER A 43 3.44 -14.57 -11.65
C SER A 43 4.67 -14.17 -12.49
N THR A 44 5.40 -13.11 -12.12
CA THR A 44 6.58 -12.63 -12.88
C THR A 44 7.89 -13.37 -12.57
N ALA A 45 7.95 -14.23 -11.54
CA ALA A 45 9.08 -15.13 -11.33
C ALA A 45 9.36 -16.03 -12.55
N ALA A 46 8.38 -16.25 -13.43
CA ALA A 46 8.51 -17.00 -14.68
C ALA A 46 9.10 -16.20 -15.86
N GLY A 47 9.24 -14.86 -15.77
CA GLY A 47 9.60 -14.00 -16.93
C GLY A 47 10.86 -13.14 -16.77
N ALA A 48 11.43 -13.04 -15.57
CA ALA A 48 12.49 -12.06 -15.26
C ALA A 48 13.92 -12.45 -15.70
N ALA A 49 14.09 -13.46 -16.55
CA ALA A 49 15.40 -13.85 -17.07
C ALA A 49 15.83 -13.08 -18.34
N GLY A 50 14.96 -12.25 -18.94
CA GLY A 50 15.15 -11.79 -20.33
C GLY A 50 15.42 -10.31 -20.62
N ALA A 51 15.31 -9.37 -19.66
CA ALA A 51 15.24 -7.94 -20.00
C ALA A 51 16.28 -7.06 -19.28
N SER A 52 17.57 -7.33 -19.51
CA SER A 52 18.69 -6.61 -18.89
C SER A 52 19.04 -5.22 -19.49
N PHE A 53 18.22 -4.59 -20.35
CA PHE A 53 18.71 -3.41 -21.12
C PHE A 53 17.80 -2.16 -21.23
N ALA A 54 16.72 -2.02 -20.44
CA ALA A 54 15.89 -0.78 -20.40
C ALA A 54 15.93 -0.05 -19.04
N ALA A 55 17.10 -0.08 -18.39
CA ALA A 55 17.24 -0.35 -16.95
C ALA A 55 17.06 0.81 -15.93
N GLY A 56 16.68 2.02 -16.33
CA GLY A 56 16.55 3.15 -15.36
C GLY A 56 15.10 3.43 -14.96
N PHE A 57 14.33 3.94 -15.91
CA PHE A 57 12.99 4.48 -15.67
C PHE A 57 11.93 3.39 -15.50
N MET A 58 11.97 2.33 -16.32
CA MET A 58 11.07 1.18 -16.18
C MET A 58 11.31 0.42 -14.87
N ASN A 59 12.57 0.32 -14.43
CA ASN A 59 12.89 -0.22 -13.11
C ASN A 59 12.31 0.65 -11.98
N GLY A 60 12.33 1.99 -12.10
CA GLY A 60 11.71 2.89 -11.12
C GLY A 60 10.20 2.66 -10.97
N ILE A 61 9.48 2.54 -12.10
CA ILE A 61 8.03 2.27 -12.09
C ILE A 61 7.73 0.89 -11.51
N LEU A 62 8.47 -0.14 -11.91
CA LEU A 62 8.29 -1.51 -11.40
C LEU A 62 8.57 -1.61 -9.90
N ARG A 63 9.63 -0.95 -9.42
CA ARG A 63 9.93 -0.88 -7.99
C ARG A 63 8.83 -0.19 -7.20
N ARG A 64 8.30 0.91 -7.75
CA ARG A 64 7.19 1.66 -7.13
C ARG A 64 5.93 0.80 -7.08
N LYS A 65 5.55 0.17 -8.18
CA LYS A 65 4.41 -0.77 -8.22
C LYS A 65 4.60 -1.93 -7.25
N ALA A 66 5.77 -2.57 -7.26
CA ALA A 66 6.06 -3.67 -6.35
C ALA A 66 5.98 -3.25 -4.88
N MET A 67 6.47 -2.05 -4.55
CA MET A 67 6.38 -1.50 -3.20
C MET A 67 4.94 -1.27 -2.76
N TYR A 68 4.12 -0.56 -3.54
CA TYR A 68 2.74 -0.27 -3.17
C TYR A 68 1.86 -1.52 -3.16
N ALA A 69 1.98 -2.38 -4.17
CA ALA A 69 1.25 -3.64 -4.23
C ALA A 69 1.55 -4.52 -3.00
N THR A 70 2.83 -4.64 -2.63
CA THR A 70 3.24 -5.41 -1.43
C THR A 70 2.75 -4.75 -0.14
N TYR A 71 2.84 -3.42 -0.04
CA TYR A 71 2.37 -2.69 1.14
C TYR A 71 0.88 -2.90 1.37
N TYR A 72 0.05 -2.69 0.34
CA TYR A 72 -1.39 -2.85 0.45
C TYR A 72 -1.80 -4.32 0.53
N GLY A 73 -1.09 -5.24 -0.12
CA GLY A 73 -1.32 -6.68 0.03
C GLY A 73 -1.02 -7.17 1.44
N CYS A 74 0.02 -6.62 2.08
CA CYS A 74 0.32 -6.87 3.49
C CYS A 74 -0.82 -6.36 4.39
N LEU A 75 -1.25 -5.11 4.21
CA LEU A 75 -2.40 -4.58 4.96
C LEU A 75 -3.67 -5.41 4.72
N LYS A 76 -3.93 -5.84 3.49
CA LYS A 76 -5.06 -6.73 3.18
C LYS A 76 -4.97 -8.06 3.93
N ALA A 77 -3.78 -8.67 4.01
CA ALA A 77 -3.56 -9.88 4.80
C ALA A 77 -3.82 -9.68 6.31
N HIS A 78 -3.64 -8.46 6.80
CA HIS A 78 -4.01 -8.04 8.16
C HIS A 78 -5.50 -7.63 8.31
N GLY A 79 -6.31 -7.77 7.26
CA GLY A 79 -7.76 -7.54 7.28
C GLY A 79 -8.17 -6.10 6.97
N TYR A 80 -7.29 -5.28 6.40
CA TYR A 80 -7.64 -3.94 5.95
C TYR A 80 -8.29 -3.98 4.56
N VAL A 81 -9.21 -3.06 4.33
CA VAL A 81 -9.82 -2.82 3.01
C VAL A 81 -9.39 -1.47 2.46
N GLN A 82 -9.15 -1.35 1.16
CA GLN A 82 -8.91 -0.02 0.59
C GLN A 82 -10.24 0.71 0.40
N ARG A 83 -10.28 1.96 0.80
CA ARG A 83 -11.41 2.86 0.60
C ARG A 83 -10.99 4.11 -0.16
N ASN A 84 -11.95 4.65 -0.90
CA ASN A 84 -11.74 5.87 -1.67
C ASN A 84 -11.98 7.08 -0.77
N LEU A 85 -10.94 7.90 -0.60
CA LEU A 85 -11.06 9.16 0.11
C LEU A 85 -11.68 10.19 -0.84
N PRO A 86 -12.81 10.84 -0.50
CA PRO A 86 -13.40 11.87 -1.33
C PRO A 86 -12.39 12.99 -1.63
N GLU A 87 -12.48 13.58 -2.82
CA GLU A 87 -11.44 14.50 -3.30
C GLU A 87 -11.24 15.70 -2.37
N GLU A 88 -12.31 16.25 -1.79
CA GLU A 88 -12.21 17.35 -0.82
C GLU A 88 -11.38 16.96 0.41
N GLN A 89 -11.64 15.78 0.98
CA GLN A 89 -10.89 15.26 2.11
C GLN A 89 -9.45 14.92 1.72
N TYR A 90 -9.23 14.43 0.51
CA TYR A 90 -7.89 14.18 -0.02
C TYR A 90 -7.08 15.48 -0.14
N GLN A 91 -7.67 16.55 -0.65
CA GLN A 91 -7.00 17.85 -0.76
C GLN A 91 -6.68 18.44 0.62
N GLN A 92 -7.54 18.24 1.62
CA GLN A 92 -7.27 18.64 3.01
C GLN A 92 -6.12 17.81 3.59
N TYR A 93 -6.19 16.48 3.46
CA TYR A 93 -5.15 15.57 3.93
C TYR A 93 -3.78 15.87 3.32
N LYS A 94 -3.73 16.19 2.02
CA LYS A 94 -2.49 16.52 1.30
C LYS A 94 -1.80 17.79 1.82
N LYS A 95 -2.54 18.70 2.46
CA LYS A 95 -1.98 19.91 3.07
C LYS A 95 -1.33 19.65 4.42
N LEU A 96 -1.70 18.56 5.10
CA LEU A 96 -1.14 18.17 6.40
C LEU A 96 0.29 17.65 6.23
N LYS A 97 1.12 17.82 7.28
CA LYS A 97 2.53 17.38 7.29
C LYS A 97 2.91 16.76 8.64
N GLY A 98 3.88 15.84 8.61
CA GLY A 98 4.42 15.19 9.80
C GLY A 98 3.34 14.55 10.68
N ALA A 99 3.43 14.78 11.99
CA ALA A 99 2.58 14.14 12.98
C ALA A 99 1.06 14.40 12.81
N GLU A 100 0.67 15.55 12.28
CA GLU A 100 -0.74 15.84 12.00
C GLU A 100 -1.28 14.94 10.89
N ARG A 101 -0.46 14.71 9.86
CA ARG A 101 -0.83 13.83 8.75
C ARG A 101 -0.93 12.37 9.20
N ASP A 102 0.00 11.92 10.05
CA ASP A 102 0.02 10.56 10.56
C ASP A 102 -1.17 10.31 11.49
N THR A 103 -1.50 11.29 12.33
CA THR A 103 -2.69 11.24 13.19
C THR A 103 -3.97 11.18 12.36
N ARG A 104 -4.08 12.02 11.33
CA ARG A 104 -5.25 12.01 10.44
C ARG A 104 -5.37 10.70 9.65
N LEU A 105 -4.25 10.13 9.23
CA LEU A 105 -4.24 8.83 8.57
C LEU A 105 -4.77 7.74 9.50
N TYR A 106 -4.28 7.69 10.75
CA TYR A 106 -4.78 6.75 11.75
C TYR A 106 -6.28 6.92 12.02
N GLU A 107 -6.77 8.15 12.16
CA GLU A 107 -8.20 8.43 12.35
C GLU A 107 -9.05 7.88 11.20
N LEU A 108 -8.63 8.11 9.96
CA LEU A 108 -9.32 7.58 8.78
C LEU A 108 -9.28 6.05 8.77
N THR A 109 -8.12 5.47 9.04
CA THR A 109 -7.92 4.03 9.04
C THR A 109 -8.74 3.30 10.11
N SER A 110 -8.82 3.88 11.32
CA SER A 110 -9.42 3.23 12.50
C SER A 110 -10.88 3.60 12.74
N ALA A 111 -11.44 4.54 11.96
CA ALA A 111 -12.82 5.01 12.12
C ALA A 111 -13.81 3.84 12.20
N ASP A 112 -14.63 3.81 13.25
CA ASP A 112 -15.61 2.73 13.47
C ASP A 112 -16.65 2.66 12.34
N ASN A 113 -17.06 3.82 11.83
CA ASN A 113 -18.02 3.95 10.76
C ASN A 113 -17.49 4.94 9.72
N THR A 114 -17.21 4.43 8.52
CA THR A 114 -16.88 5.25 7.36
C THR A 114 -17.88 4.98 6.25
N THR A 115 -18.35 6.05 5.62
CA THR A 115 -19.25 6.01 4.45
C THR A 115 -18.47 5.94 3.14
N ASP A 116 -17.14 5.99 3.19
CA ASP A 116 -16.30 6.00 2.01
C ASP A 116 -16.40 4.67 1.27
N PRO A 117 -16.58 4.67 -0.07
CA PRO A 117 -16.77 3.44 -0.82
C PRO A 117 -15.51 2.58 -0.77
N VAL A 118 -15.71 1.26 -0.63
CA VAL A 118 -14.64 0.28 -0.78
C VAL A 118 -14.20 0.27 -2.23
N VAL A 119 -12.90 0.35 -2.47
CA VAL A 119 -12.34 0.27 -3.81
C VAL A 119 -12.41 -1.20 -4.26
N PRO A 120 -12.94 -1.50 -5.45
CA PRO A 120 -12.93 -2.84 -6.02
C PRO A 120 -11.50 -3.40 -6.10
N GLU A 121 -11.31 -4.70 -5.86
CA GLU A 121 -9.96 -5.28 -5.81
C GLU A 121 -9.21 -5.23 -7.14
N ASP A 122 -9.94 -5.13 -8.25
CA ASP A 122 -9.44 -4.94 -9.61
C ASP A 122 -8.96 -3.51 -9.89
N GLU A 123 -9.28 -2.56 -9.01
CA GLU A 123 -8.85 -1.15 -9.07
C GLU A 123 -7.70 -0.81 -8.09
N TYR A 124 -7.12 -1.83 -7.42
CA TYR A 124 -5.94 -1.67 -6.59
C TYR A 124 -4.68 -1.48 -7.47
N ASP A 125 -4.49 -0.28 -8.02
CA ASP A 125 -3.34 0.09 -8.86
C ASP A 125 -1.95 0.02 -8.16
#